data_AF-A0A2N6ADK7-F1
#
_entry.id   AF-A0A2N6ADK7-F1
#
_cell.length_a   1.000
_cell.length_b   1.000
_cell.length_c   1.000
_cell.angle_alpha   90.00
_cell.angle_beta   90.00
_cell.angle_gamma   90.00
#
_symmetry.space_group_name_H-M   'P 1'
#
loop_
_entity.id
_entity.type
_entity.pdbx_description
1 polymer ?
#
loop_
_entity_poly.entity_id
_entity_poly.type
_entity_poly.pdbx_seq_one_letter_code
_entity_poly.pdbx_strand_id
1 'polypeptide(L)'
;MSAENPQMPFHPEKERPREIDSVITARGSVYRYLPDGTTQRYKTAEQKEYEPQTAIVFVPDYETIKKSAPPSFNVDTVLGENETQCEQSLLEKVQGKGSRNYIVNAQGAKLDTKEAIEQETGPIFLTFGSENKVDFFLPVSTKPKVGYYTFDTRKYYDPQAGEWKRERHLGNKVTEIRYK
;
A
#
# COMPACT_ATOMS: atom_id res chain seq x y z
N MET A 1 13.60 57.92 26.36
CA MET A 1 12.96 57.29 25.20
C MET A 1 13.62 55.94 25.01
N SER A 2 13.02 54.89 25.55
CA SER A 2 13.56 53.53 25.51
C SER A 2 13.05 52.86 24.24
N ALA A 3 13.96 52.45 23.35
CA ALA A 3 13.61 51.76 22.12
C ALA A 3 13.11 50.34 22.46
N GLU A 4 11.88 50.04 22.07
CA GLU A 4 11.31 48.69 22.11
C GLU A 4 12.08 47.80 21.15
N ASN A 5 12.57 46.68 21.67
CA ASN A 5 13.29 45.67 20.91
C ASN A 5 12.25 44.82 20.15
N PRO A 6 12.24 44.79 18.80
CA PRO A 6 11.22 44.04 18.06
C PRO A 6 11.44 42.54 18.26
N GLN A 7 10.45 41.92 18.87
CA GLN A 7 10.39 40.48 19.11
C GLN A 7 10.31 39.77 17.75
N MET A 8 11.37 39.06 17.37
CA MET A 8 11.39 38.28 16.13
C MET A 8 10.32 37.18 16.17
N PRO A 9 9.58 36.97 15.07
CA PRO A 9 8.55 35.93 15.02
C PRO A 9 9.19 34.55 15.17
N PHE A 10 8.71 33.79 16.14
CA PHE A 10 9.03 32.38 16.32
C PHE A 10 8.50 31.61 15.09
N HIS A 11 9.39 31.23 14.19
CA HIS A 11 9.08 30.25 13.16
C HIS A 11 9.35 28.86 13.73
N PRO A 12 8.33 28.03 13.99
CA PRO A 12 8.58 26.65 14.39
C PRO A 12 9.37 25.97 13.27
N GLU A 13 10.53 25.42 13.62
CA GLU A 13 11.31 24.58 12.70
C GLU A 13 10.38 23.50 12.14
N LYS A 14 10.25 23.47 10.81
CA LYS A 14 9.55 22.37 10.14
C LYS A 14 10.30 21.09 10.48
N GLU A 15 9.74 20.27 11.36
CA GLU A 15 10.28 18.94 11.65
C GLU A 15 10.55 18.21 10.34
N ARG A 16 11.80 17.77 10.16
CA ARG A 16 12.16 16.97 8.98
C ARG A 16 11.32 15.69 9.01
N PRO A 17 10.77 15.24 7.88
CA PRO A 17 10.03 13.98 7.85
C PRO A 17 10.94 12.86 8.36
N ARG A 18 10.53 12.18 9.43
CA ARG A 18 11.28 11.02 9.95
C ARG A 18 11.23 9.90 8.92
N GLU A 19 12.37 9.26 8.68
CA GLU A 19 12.46 8.13 7.77
C GLU A 19 11.77 6.91 8.41
N ILE A 20 10.97 6.19 7.62
CA ILE A 20 10.26 5.01 8.10
C ILE A 20 11.24 3.85 8.18
N ASP A 21 11.30 3.20 9.33
CA ASP A 21 12.05 1.97 9.54
C ASP A 21 11.23 0.75 9.11
N SER A 22 10.01 0.64 9.65
CA SER A 22 9.17 -0.54 9.41
C SER A 22 7.68 -0.28 9.59
N VAL A 23 6.88 -1.13 8.97
CA VAL A 23 5.42 -1.15 9.04
C VAL A 23 4.96 -2.50 9.58
N ILE A 24 4.12 -2.47 10.61
CA ILE A 24 3.63 -3.68 11.29
C ILE A 24 2.13 -3.78 11.08
N THR A 25 1.68 -4.99 10.75
CA THR A 25 0.27 -5.27 10.46
C THR A 25 -0.41 -6.06 11.59
N ALA A 26 -1.74 -6.07 11.61
CA ALA A 26 -2.56 -6.66 12.67
C ALA A 26 -2.30 -8.15 12.94
N ARG A 27 -1.80 -8.91 11.95
CA ARG A 27 -1.40 -10.33 12.14
C ARG A 27 0.11 -10.51 12.33
N GLY A 28 0.81 -9.45 12.69
CA GLY A 28 2.23 -9.47 13.04
C GLY A 28 3.18 -9.58 11.86
N SER A 29 2.74 -9.38 10.60
CA SER A 29 3.70 -9.22 9.50
C SER A 29 4.41 -7.88 9.65
N VAL A 30 5.73 -7.90 9.47
CA VAL A 30 6.61 -6.73 9.57
C VAL A 30 7.23 -6.48 8.20
N TYR A 31 7.02 -5.29 7.64
CA TYR A 31 7.63 -4.83 6.41
C TYR A 31 8.75 -3.86 6.77
N ARG A 32 10.00 -4.29 6.64
CA ARG A 32 11.19 -3.46 6.90
C ARG A 32 11.59 -2.72 5.64
N TYR A 33 11.88 -1.43 5.75
CA TYR A 33 12.45 -0.65 4.65
C TYR A 33 13.96 -0.90 4.57
N LEU A 34 14.42 -1.36 3.41
CA LEU A 34 15.83 -1.63 3.14
C LEU A 34 16.57 -0.34 2.70
N PRO A 35 17.92 -0.31 2.70
CA PRO A 35 18.68 0.86 2.28
C PRO A 35 18.44 1.31 0.84
N ASP A 36 18.03 0.39 -0.06
CA ASP A 36 17.63 0.71 -1.44
C ASP A 36 16.17 1.24 -1.53
N GLY A 37 15.49 1.32 -0.39
CA GLY A 37 14.11 1.75 -0.21
C GLY A 37 13.07 0.69 -0.55
N THR A 38 13.46 -0.50 -1.03
CA THR A 38 12.52 -1.62 -1.16
C THR A 38 12.05 -2.07 0.22
N THR A 39 11.01 -2.89 0.28
CA THR A 39 10.55 -3.46 1.54
C THR A 39 10.85 -4.95 1.60
N GLN A 40 11.06 -5.48 2.79
CA GLN A 40 11.19 -6.91 3.02
C GLN A 40 10.22 -7.37 4.13
N ARG A 41 9.35 -8.32 3.77
CA ARG A 41 8.31 -8.85 4.64
C ARG A 41 8.82 -10.02 5.47
N TYR A 42 8.76 -9.88 6.78
CA TYR A 42 8.83 -10.97 7.73
C TYR A 42 7.41 -11.37 8.18
N LYS A 43 7.06 -12.65 8.02
CA LYS A 43 5.75 -13.18 8.44
C LYS A 43 5.92 -13.97 9.74
N THR A 44 5.55 -13.36 10.85
CA THR A 44 5.71 -13.92 12.20
C THR A 44 5.09 -15.30 12.37
N ALA A 45 3.88 -15.51 11.85
CA ALA A 45 3.19 -16.80 11.94
C ALA A 45 3.95 -17.97 11.27
N GLU A 46 4.80 -17.67 10.30
CA GLU A 46 5.62 -18.67 9.60
C GLU A 46 7.10 -18.64 10.03
N GLN A 47 7.46 -17.69 10.90
CA GLN A 47 8.84 -17.35 11.25
C GLN A 47 9.74 -17.20 10.01
N LYS A 48 9.18 -16.65 8.92
CA LYS A 48 9.82 -16.62 7.61
C LYS A 48 10.02 -15.21 7.12
N GLU A 49 11.25 -14.95 6.68
CA GLU A 49 11.60 -13.77 5.89
C GLU A 49 11.44 -14.10 4.40
N TYR A 50 10.74 -13.22 3.70
CA TYR A 50 10.52 -13.32 2.26
C TYR A 50 11.58 -12.50 1.51
N GLU A 51 11.70 -12.74 0.20
CA GLU A 51 12.50 -11.92 -0.70
C GLU A 51 11.98 -10.47 -0.68
N PRO A 52 12.85 -9.48 -0.99
CA PRO A 52 12.43 -8.10 -1.14
C PRO A 52 11.23 -7.95 -2.08
N GLN A 53 10.30 -7.09 -1.67
CA GLN A 53 9.12 -6.76 -2.44
C GLN A 53 9.55 -5.88 -3.61
N THR A 54 9.11 -6.26 -4.81
CA THR A 54 9.32 -5.45 -6.01
C THR A 54 8.50 -4.16 -5.94
N ALA A 55 7.34 -4.19 -5.30
CA ALA A 55 6.51 -3.02 -5.07
C ALA A 55 5.63 -3.20 -3.82
N ILE A 56 5.34 -2.10 -3.14
CA ILE A 56 4.37 -2.03 -2.03
C ILE A 56 3.54 -0.75 -2.16
N VAL A 57 2.24 -0.86 -1.94
CA VAL A 57 1.30 0.26 -1.80
C VAL A 57 0.34 -0.01 -0.64
N PHE A 58 -0.39 1.00 -0.21
CA PHE A 58 -1.29 0.94 0.93
C PHE A 58 -2.73 1.24 0.50
N VAL A 59 -3.60 0.25 0.63
CA VAL A 59 -5.03 0.34 0.30
C VAL A 59 -5.75 1.01 1.47
N PRO A 60 -6.51 2.10 1.24
CA PRO A 60 -7.25 2.77 2.30
C PRO A 60 -8.27 1.88 3.00
N ASP A 61 -8.64 2.24 4.24
CA ASP A 61 -9.74 1.61 4.97
C ASP A 61 -11.11 1.92 4.35
N TYR A 62 -12.15 1.20 4.79
CA TYR A 62 -13.49 1.32 4.24
C TYR A 62 -14.03 2.76 4.33
N GLU A 63 -13.87 3.41 5.48
CA GLU A 63 -14.35 4.78 5.69
C GLU A 63 -13.65 5.77 4.75
N THR A 64 -12.34 5.62 4.54
CA THR A 64 -11.60 6.46 3.59
C THR A 64 -12.06 6.20 2.15
N ILE A 65 -12.28 4.93 1.77
CA ILE A 65 -12.82 4.60 0.44
C ILE A 65 -14.21 5.21 0.27
N LYS A 66 -15.12 5.02 1.24
CA LYS A 66 -16.50 5.52 1.19
C LYS A 66 -16.56 7.04 1.05
N LYS A 67 -15.69 7.75 1.76
CA LYS A 67 -15.62 9.22 1.71
C LYS A 67 -15.04 9.76 0.41
N SER A 68 -14.11 9.02 -0.22
CA SER A 68 -13.38 9.49 -1.41
C SER A 68 -13.93 8.93 -2.73
N ALA A 69 -14.82 7.96 -2.67
CA ALA A 69 -15.43 7.36 -3.85
C ALA A 69 -16.20 8.39 -4.67
N PRO A 70 -16.08 8.37 -6.01
CA PRO A 70 -16.90 9.22 -6.85
C PRO A 70 -18.38 8.82 -6.75
N PRO A 71 -19.34 9.73 -6.98
CA PRO A 71 -20.77 9.42 -6.89
C PRO A 71 -21.24 8.28 -7.81
N SER A 72 -20.50 8.00 -8.89
CA SER A 72 -20.76 6.91 -9.82
C SER A 72 -20.32 5.52 -9.31
N PHE A 73 -19.53 5.45 -8.23
CA PHE A 73 -19.04 4.20 -7.66
C PHE A 73 -19.85 3.86 -6.40
N ASN A 74 -20.73 2.86 -6.51
CA ASN A 74 -21.50 2.37 -5.38
C ASN A 74 -20.64 1.44 -4.50
N VAL A 75 -19.97 2.04 -3.51
CA VAL A 75 -19.08 1.35 -2.57
C VAL A 75 -19.79 0.19 -1.88
N ASP A 76 -21.03 0.40 -1.42
CA ASP A 76 -21.78 -0.60 -0.65
C ASP A 76 -22.11 -1.83 -1.50
N THR A 77 -22.36 -1.65 -2.81
CA THR A 77 -22.59 -2.77 -3.74
C THR A 77 -21.30 -3.50 -4.12
N VAL A 78 -20.19 -2.79 -4.25
CA VAL A 78 -18.93 -3.37 -4.76
C VAL A 78 -18.07 -3.97 -3.66
N LEU A 79 -18.05 -3.34 -2.49
CA LEU A 79 -17.19 -3.68 -1.35
C LEU A 79 -18.00 -4.04 -0.10
N GLY A 80 -19.33 -3.93 -0.11
CA GLY A 80 -20.16 -4.16 1.06
C GLY A 80 -20.35 -2.92 1.94
N GLU A 81 -21.20 -3.06 2.94
CA GLU A 81 -21.78 -1.97 3.73
C GLU A 81 -20.95 -1.61 4.98
N ASN A 82 -19.85 -2.34 5.23
CA ASN A 82 -19.00 -2.15 6.39
C ASN A 82 -17.57 -2.66 6.14
N GLU A 83 -16.69 -2.36 7.10
CA GLU A 83 -15.28 -2.70 7.06
C GLU A 83 -15.00 -4.20 6.85
N THR A 84 -15.72 -5.08 7.56
CA THR A 84 -15.50 -6.53 7.46
C THR A 84 -15.86 -7.07 6.09
N GLN A 85 -16.99 -6.61 5.52
CA GLN A 85 -17.39 -6.98 4.16
C GLN A 85 -16.42 -6.41 3.11
N CYS A 86 -15.89 -5.21 3.33
CA CYS A 86 -14.87 -4.61 2.47
C CYS A 86 -13.60 -5.45 2.46
N GLU A 87 -13.07 -5.78 3.63
CA GLU A 87 -11.89 -6.65 3.77
C GLU A 87 -12.10 -7.98 3.03
N GLN A 88 -13.22 -8.65 3.28
CA GLN A 88 -13.55 -9.92 2.62
C GLN A 88 -13.64 -9.77 1.11
N SER A 89 -14.35 -8.75 0.60
CA SER A 89 -14.52 -8.49 -0.83
C SER A 89 -13.18 -8.24 -1.53
N LEU A 90 -12.28 -7.48 -0.90
CA LEU A 90 -10.95 -7.22 -1.42
C LEU A 90 -10.09 -8.49 -1.42
N LEU A 91 -10.11 -9.26 -0.34
CA LEU A 91 -9.37 -10.53 -0.24
C LEU A 91 -9.82 -11.54 -1.30
N GLU A 92 -11.12 -11.73 -1.46
CA GLU A 92 -11.70 -12.63 -2.47
C GLU A 92 -11.28 -12.22 -3.88
N LYS A 93 -11.30 -10.92 -4.18
CA LYS A 93 -10.86 -10.40 -5.49
C LYS A 93 -9.35 -10.52 -5.70
N VAL A 94 -8.55 -10.44 -4.64
CA VAL A 94 -7.08 -10.59 -4.76
C VAL A 94 -6.67 -12.05 -4.91
N GLN A 95 -7.32 -12.95 -4.18
CA GLN A 95 -6.96 -14.37 -4.10
C GLN A 95 -7.76 -15.28 -5.04
N GLY A 96 -8.81 -14.74 -5.67
CA GLY A 96 -9.65 -15.48 -6.62
C GLY A 96 -8.87 -16.13 -7.75
N LYS A 97 -9.31 -17.32 -8.17
CA LYS A 97 -8.72 -18.02 -9.31
C LYS A 97 -8.89 -17.17 -10.57
N GLY A 98 -7.79 -16.84 -11.23
CA GLY A 98 -7.78 -15.98 -12.42
C GLY A 98 -7.74 -14.48 -12.13
N SER A 99 -7.72 -14.09 -10.84
CA SER A 99 -7.56 -12.69 -10.45
C SER A 99 -6.19 -12.14 -10.88
N ARG A 100 -6.21 -10.91 -11.39
CA ARG A 100 -5.02 -10.18 -11.83
C ARG A 100 -5.11 -8.74 -11.36
N ASN A 101 -4.43 -8.47 -10.26
CA ASN A 101 -4.38 -7.15 -9.64
C ASN A 101 -3.05 -6.48 -9.97
N TYR A 102 -3.09 -5.24 -10.43
CA TYR A 102 -1.92 -4.48 -10.85
C TYR A 102 -1.93 -3.12 -10.18
N ILE A 103 -0.75 -2.63 -9.82
CA ILE A 103 -0.55 -1.23 -9.48
C ILE A 103 -0.43 -0.50 -10.81
N VAL A 104 -1.23 0.55 -11.01
CA VAL A 104 -1.26 1.32 -12.25
C VAL A 104 -1.30 2.81 -11.97
N ASN A 105 -0.83 3.63 -12.90
CA ASN A 105 -1.05 5.07 -12.87
C ASN A 105 -2.40 5.46 -13.48
N ALA A 106 -2.68 6.76 -13.55
CA ALA A 106 -3.90 7.32 -14.12
C ALA A 106 -4.14 6.96 -15.60
N GLN A 107 -3.09 6.65 -16.35
CA GLN A 107 -3.17 6.22 -17.76
C GLN A 107 -3.34 4.71 -17.90
N GLY A 108 -3.39 3.96 -16.79
CA GLY A 108 -3.47 2.50 -16.80
C GLY A 108 -2.15 1.78 -17.06
N ALA A 109 -1.02 2.50 -17.08
CA ALA A 109 0.30 1.90 -17.22
C ALA A 109 0.69 1.18 -15.92
N LYS A 110 1.21 -0.05 -16.04
CA LYS A 110 1.58 -0.90 -14.89
C LYS A 110 2.85 -0.40 -14.22
N LEU A 111 2.80 -0.24 -12.90
CA LEU A 111 3.91 0.16 -12.04
C LEU A 111 4.39 -1.06 -11.24
N ASP A 112 5.22 -1.88 -11.87
CA ASP A 112 5.62 -3.20 -11.34
C ASP A 112 6.81 -3.15 -10.36
N THR A 113 7.48 -2.01 -10.24
CA THR A 113 8.65 -1.82 -9.38
C THR A 113 8.50 -0.58 -8.51
N LYS A 114 9.28 -0.56 -7.43
CA LYS A 114 9.43 0.60 -6.55
C LYS A 114 9.79 1.86 -7.33
N GLU A 115 10.78 1.78 -8.22
CA GLU A 115 11.27 2.94 -8.97
C GLU A 115 10.18 3.51 -9.88
N ALA A 116 9.38 2.64 -10.52
CA ALA A 116 8.24 3.07 -11.32
C ALA A 116 7.17 3.79 -10.48
N ILE A 117 6.94 3.33 -9.25
CA ILE A 117 6.02 3.96 -8.30
C ILE A 117 6.57 5.31 -7.81
N GLU A 118 7.87 5.40 -7.51
CA GLU A 118 8.51 6.62 -7.03
C GLU A 118 8.61 7.71 -8.09
N GLN A 119 8.71 7.33 -9.36
CA GLN A 119 8.73 8.27 -10.49
C GLN A 119 7.34 8.79 -10.85
N GLU A 120 6.27 8.13 -10.40
CA GLU A 120 4.91 8.56 -10.68
C GLU A 120 4.56 9.78 -9.83
N THR A 121 4.03 10.81 -10.48
CA THR A 121 3.65 12.09 -9.83
C THR A 121 2.14 12.22 -9.71
N GLY A 122 1.39 11.47 -10.53
CA GLY A 122 -0.05 11.40 -10.50
C GLY A 122 -0.60 10.39 -9.49
N PRO A 123 -1.93 10.24 -9.44
CA PRO A 123 -2.57 9.25 -8.60
C PRO A 123 -2.22 7.83 -9.07
N ILE A 124 -2.02 6.94 -8.10
CA ILE A 124 -1.76 5.52 -8.30
C ILE A 124 -2.98 4.74 -7.83
N PHE A 125 -3.30 3.69 -8.58
CA PHE A 125 -4.44 2.83 -8.34
C PHE A 125 -4.03 1.36 -8.25
N LEU A 126 -4.80 0.58 -7.51
CA LEU A 126 -4.79 -0.87 -7.56
C LEU A 126 -6.01 -1.35 -8.36
N THR A 127 -5.77 -2.15 -9.39
CA THR A 127 -6.85 -2.75 -10.19
C THR A 127 -7.40 -3.99 -9.49
N PHE A 128 -8.72 -4.16 -9.52
CA PHE A 128 -9.39 -5.38 -9.10
C PHE A 128 -10.15 -6.00 -10.28
N GLY A 129 -9.92 -7.28 -10.53
CA GLY A 129 -10.56 -7.99 -11.63
C GLY A 129 -9.79 -9.23 -12.11
N SER A 130 -10.10 -9.64 -13.33
CA SER A 130 -9.49 -10.79 -14.02
C SER A 130 -8.44 -10.36 -15.04
N GLU A 131 -7.80 -11.32 -15.69
CA GLU A 131 -6.83 -11.06 -16.77
C GLU A 131 -7.41 -10.24 -17.93
N ASN A 132 -8.69 -10.42 -18.24
CA ASN A 132 -9.33 -9.83 -19.42
C ASN A 132 -10.26 -8.66 -19.10
N LYS A 133 -10.54 -8.41 -17.82
CA LYS A 133 -11.50 -7.40 -17.39
C LYS A 133 -11.13 -6.84 -16.02
N VAL A 134 -10.98 -5.53 -15.96
CA VAL A 134 -10.93 -4.78 -14.70
C VAL A 134 -12.36 -4.47 -14.27
N ASP A 135 -12.71 -4.83 -13.04
CA ASP A 135 -14.02 -4.53 -12.45
C ASP A 135 -14.04 -3.10 -11.90
N PHE A 136 -12.98 -2.72 -11.18
CA PHE A 136 -12.80 -1.37 -10.64
C PHE A 136 -11.34 -1.08 -10.28
N PHE A 137 -11.09 0.18 -9.93
CA PHE A 137 -9.82 0.71 -9.48
C PHE A 137 -10.01 1.29 -8.07
N LEU A 138 -9.06 1.05 -7.17
CA LEU A 138 -9.00 1.78 -5.89
C LEU A 138 -7.78 2.68 -5.86
N PRO A 139 -7.92 3.96 -5.47
CA PRO A 139 -6.76 4.79 -5.21
C PRO A 139 -5.97 4.20 -4.04
N VAL A 140 -4.65 4.17 -4.17
CA VAL A 140 -3.74 3.66 -3.14
C VAL A 140 -2.71 4.71 -2.77
N SER A 141 -2.17 4.58 -1.56
CA SER A 141 -1.10 5.43 -1.07
C SER A 141 0.26 4.76 -1.27
N THR A 142 1.29 5.53 -1.60
CA THR A 142 2.70 5.08 -1.54
C THR A 142 3.29 5.19 -0.13
N LYS A 143 2.61 5.91 0.77
CA LYS A 143 3.00 6.09 2.16
C LYS A 143 2.10 5.26 3.08
N PRO A 144 2.66 4.55 4.07
CA PRO A 144 1.87 3.80 5.03
C PRO A 144 1.02 4.74 5.88
N LYS A 145 -0.13 4.24 6.30
CA LYS A 145 -1.00 4.90 7.28
C LYS A 145 -1.64 3.83 8.16
N VAL A 146 -1.72 4.09 9.46
CA VAL A 146 -2.43 3.20 10.39
C VAL A 146 -3.88 3.06 9.94
N GLY A 147 -4.40 1.83 9.95
CA GLY A 147 -5.72 1.45 9.47
C GLY A 147 -5.75 0.97 8.02
N TYR A 148 -4.77 1.34 7.18
CA TYR A 148 -4.71 0.93 5.77
C TYR A 148 -4.19 -0.49 5.63
N TYR A 149 -4.52 -1.19 4.55
CA TYR A 149 -4.00 -2.51 4.24
C TYR A 149 -2.75 -2.42 3.38
N THR A 150 -1.82 -3.37 3.50
CA THR A 150 -0.69 -3.47 2.57
C THR A 150 -1.11 -4.23 1.31
N PHE A 151 -0.64 -3.79 0.15
CA PHE A 151 -0.61 -4.62 -1.05
C PHE A 151 0.84 -4.69 -1.53
N ASP A 152 1.40 -5.89 -1.52
CA ASP A 152 2.78 -6.13 -1.91
C ASP A 152 2.90 -7.12 -3.06
N THR A 153 3.94 -6.93 -3.86
CA THR A 153 4.32 -7.85 -4.92
C THR A 153 5.77 -8.26 -4.77
N ARG A 154 6.08 -9.52 -5.08
CA ARG A 154 7.45 -10.04 -5.12
C ARG A 154 7.65 -10.94 -6.33
N LYS A 155 8.88 -10.95 -6.85
CA LYS A 155 9.33 -11.96 -7.81
C LYS A 155 10.28 -12.91 -7.09
N TYR A 156 10.13 -14.20 -7.32
CA TYR A 156 10.99 -15.23 -6.74
C TYR A 156 11.20 -16.35 -7.77
N TYR A 157 12.35 -17.00 -7.71
CA TYR A 157 12.63 -18.17 -8.53
C TYR A 157 12.07 -19.41 -7.84
N ASP A 158 11.25 -20.19 -8.55
CA ASP A 158 10.77 -21.48 -8.07
C ASP A 158 11.66 -22.60 -8.63
N PRO A 159 12.55 -23.20 -7.82
CA PRO A 159 13.47 -24.22 -8.28
C PRO A 159 12.78 -25.54 -8.68
N GLN A 160 11.56 -25.81 -8.18
CA GLN A 160 10.82 -27.01 -8.55
C GLN A 160 10.21 -26.89 -9.95
N ALA A 161 9.72 -25.70 -10.29
CA ALA A 161 9.17 -25.40 -11.61
C ALA A 161 10.25 -24.93 -12.61
N GLY A 162 11.43 -24.53 -12.12
CA GLY A 162 12.53 -24.03 -12.93
C GLY A 162 12.30 -22.63 -13.51
N GLU A 163 11.32 -21.87 -13.00
CA GLU A 163 10.86 -20.60 -13.58
C GLU A 163 10.75 -19.48 -12.54
N TRP A 164 10.76 -18.23 -13.02
CA TRP A 164 10.47 -17.06 -12.19
C TRP A 164 8.97 -16.90 -11.99
N LYS A 165 8.54 -16.87 -10.73
CA LYS A 165 7.15 -16.62 -10.34
C LYS A 165 6.99 -15.22 -9.77
N ARG A 166 5.73 -14.75 -9.79
CA ARG A 166 5.32 -13.51 -9.13
C ARG A 166 4.18 -13.78 -8.17
N GLU A 167 4.35 -13.33 -6.93
CA GLU A 167 3.30 -13.32 -5.92
C GLU A 167 2.76 -11.90 -5.75
N ARG A 168 1.47 -11.81 -5.49
CA ARG A 168 0.75 -10.59 -5.13
C ARG A 168 -0.03 -10.88 -3.86
N HIS A 169 0.04 -10.01 -2.89
CA HIS A 169 -0.56 -10.23 -1.59
C HIS A 169 -1.25 -8.97 -1.10
N LEU A 170 -2.51 -9.11 -0.70
CA LEU A 170 -3.18 -8.13 0.14
C LEU A 170 -2.99 -8.58 1.59
N GLY A 171 -2.21 -7.81 2.34
CA GLY A 171 -1.93 -8.03 3.74
C GLY A 171 -3.00 -7.44 4.66
N ASN A 172 -2.75 -7.55 5.96
CA ASN A 172 -3.65 -7.04 6.99
C ASN A 172 -3.46 -5.54 7.20
N LYS A 173 -4.36 -4.93 7.98
CA LYS A 173 -4.24 -3.53 8.38
C LYS A 173 -2.92 -3.22 9.05
N VAL A 174 -2.33 -2.09 8.69
CA VAL A 174 -1.23 -1.45 9.39
C VAL A 174 -1.71 -0.99 10.76
N THR A 175 -1.02 -1.44 11.79
CA THR A 175 -1.30 -1.11 13.20
C THR A 175 -0.23 -0.22 13.81
N GLU A 176 0.99 -0.26 13.28
CA GLU A 176 2.12 0.52 13.78
C GLU A 176 3.05 0.90 12.63
N ILE A 177 3.59 2.11 12.67
CA ILE A 177 4.64 2.61 11.78
C ILE A 177 5.80 3.03 12.67
N ARG A 178 6.96 2.39 12.49
CA ARG A 178 8.19 2.71 13.22
C ARG A 178 9.05 3.62 12.37
N TYR A 179 9.68 4.58 13.03
CA TYR A 179 10.58 5.54 12.43
C TYR A 179 11.98 5.34 12.99
N LYS A 180 12.99 5.69 12.18
CA LYS A 180 14.40 5.73 12.60
C LYS A 180 14.66 6.85 13.60
#